data_AF-A0A434FMG8-F1
#
_entry.id   AF-A0A434FMG8-F1
#
_cell.length_a   1.000
_cell.length_b   1.000
_cell.length_c   1.000
_cell.angle_alpha   90.00
_cell.angle_beta   90.00
_cell.angle_gamma   90.00
#
_symmetry.space_group_name_H-M   'P 1'
#
loop_
_entity.id
_entity.type
_entity.pdbx_description
1 polymer ?
#
loop_
_entity_poly.entity_id
_entity_poly.type
_entity_poly.pdbx_seq_one_letter_code
_entity_poly.pdbx_strand_id
1 'polypeptide(L)' 'MRTFSAIAGSALFLVAAPGIVAGLLPWLLTDHYRKPLSAVPGFVPAGSVLAVGAAAILLHA' A
#
# COMPACT_ATOMS: atom_id res chain seq x y z
N MET A 1 -22.14 -2.21 24.25
CA MET A 1 -20.68 -2.02 24.42
C MET A 1 -19.81 -3.08 23.71
N ARG A 2 -20.32 -4.23 23.23
CA ARG A 2 -19.50 -5.20 22.46
C ARG A 2 -19.42 -4.92 20.94
N THR A 3 -20.47 -4.34 20.36
CA THR A 3 -20.58 -4.11 18.91
C THR A 3 -19.58 -3.07 18.41
N PHE A 4 -19.36 -1.99 19.17
CA PHE A 4 -18.39 -0.95 18.82
C PHE A 4 -16.96 -1.48 18.80
N SER A 5 -16.61 -2.34 19.75
CA SER A 5 -15.31 -3.01 19.79
C SER A 5 -15.13 -3.99 18.64
N ALA A 6 -16.19 -4.69 18.22
CA ALA A 6 -16.15 -5.59 17.07
C ALA A 6 -15.97 -4.81 15.76
N ILE A 7 -16.70 -3.71 15.57
CA ILE A 7 -16.56 -2.84 14.39
C ILE A 7 -15.15 -2.26 14.30
N ALA A 8 -14.62 -1.75 15.43
CA ALA A 8 -13.26 -1.22 15.49
C ALA A 8 -12.21 -2.31 15.16
N GLY A 9 -12.36 -3.51 15.72
CA GLY A 9 -11.47 -4.65 15.44
C GLY A 9 -11.52 -5.09 13.98
N SER A 10 -12.72 -5.19 13.39
CA SER A 10 -12.90 -5.55 11.98
C SER A 10 -12.34 -4.49 11.03
N ALA A 11 -12.58 -3.21 11.31
CA ALA A 11 -12.01 -2.11 10.52
C ALA A 11 -10.48 -2.13 10.56
N LEU A 12 -9.90 -2.35 11.74
CA LEU A 12 -8.46 -2.40 11.92
C LEU A 12 -7.85 -3.60 11.18
N PHE A 13 -8.50 -4.77 11.23
CA PHE A 13 -8.09 -5.94 10.46
C PHE A 13 -8.16 -5.72 8.95
N LEU A 14 -9.23 -5.10 8.45
CA LEU A 14 -9.42 -4.80 7.03
C LEU A 14 -8.37 -3.86 6.45
N VAL A 15 -7.77 -3.00 7.27
CA VAL A 15 -6.66 -2.12 6.85
C VAL A 15 -5.30 -2.79 7.06
N ALA A 16 -5.09 -3.35 8.25
CA ALA A 16 -3.80 -3.92 8.64
C ALA A 16 -3.45 -5.16 7.83
N ALA A 17 -4.39 -6.09 7.61
CA ALA A 17 -4.12 -7.33 6.89
C ALA A 17 -3.63 -7.10 5.46
N PRO A 18 -4.32 -6.34 4.58
CA PRO A 18 -3.81 -6.06 3.24
C PRO A 18 -2.54 -5.20 3.27
N GLY A 19 -2.43 -4.21 4.17
CA GLY A 19 -1.21 -3.39 4.29
C GLY A 19 0.03 -4.21 4.66
N ILE A 20 -0.13 -5.18 5.55
CA ILE A 20 0.95 -6.08 5.97
C ILE A 20 1.25 -7.08 4.85
N VAL A 21 0.24 -7.77 4.32
CA VAL A 21 0.42 -8.89 3.37
C VAL A 21 0.84 -8.42 1.97
N ALA A 22 0.29 -7.30 1.49
CA ALA A 22 0.60 -6.77 0.15
C ALA A 22 1.71 -5.71 0.17
N GLY A 23 1.93 -5.03 1.30
CA GLY A 23 2.94 -3.98 1.44
C GLY A 23 4.17 -4.43 2.22
N LEU A 24 4.03 -4.59 3.54
CA LEU A 24 5.15 -4.76 4.46
C LEU A 24 5.93 -6.06 4.25
N LEU A 25 5.23 -7.20 4.13
CA LEU A 25 5.87 -8.50 3.93
C LEU A 25 6.69 -8.54 2.63
N PRO A 26 6.11 -8.19 1.46
CA PRO A 26 6.87 -8.14 0.22
C PRO A 26 8.06 -7.19 0.29
N TRP A 27 7.90 -6.01 0.90
CA TRP A 27 8.98 -5.06 1.10
C TRP A 27 10.13 -5.65 1.91
N LEU A 28 9.85 -6.29 3.05
CA LEU A 28 10.88 -6.91 3.90
C LEU A 28 11.54 -8.12 3.24
N LEU A 29 10.73 -8.97 2.59
CA LEU A 29 11.20 -10.20 1.93
C LEU A 29 12.03 -9.92 0.67
N THR A 30 11.83 -8.77 0.02
CA THR A 30 12.55 -8.39 -1.21
C THR A 30 13.73 -7.44 -0.96
N ASP A 31 14.26 -7.42 0.25
CA ASP A 31 15.29 -6.46 0.70
C ASP A 31 14.92 -5.03 0.29
N HIS A 32 13.74 -4.57 0.71
CA HIS A 32 13.27 -3.21 0.51
C HIS A 32 13.16 -2.82 -0.98
N TYR A 33 12.90 -3.79 -1.86
CA TYR A 33 12.94 -3.63 -3.31
C TYR A 33 14.28 -3.10 -3.85
N ARG A 34 15.43 -3.51 -3.28
CA ARG A 34 16.79 -3.05 -3.63
C ARG A 34 17.24 -3.23 -5.09
N LYS A 35 16.36 -3.68 -5.99
CA LYS A 35 16.66 -3.68 -7.42
C LYS A 35 16.94 -2.26 -7.90
N PRO A 36 17.92 -2.08 -8.81
CA PRO A 36 18.15 -0.79 -9.44
C PRO A 36 16.85 -0.32 -10.10
N LEU A 37 16.56 0.98 -9.96
CA LEU A 37 15.44 1.62 -10.64
C LEU A 37 15.55 1.39 -12.15
N SER A 38 14.40 1.39 -12.83
CA SER A 38 14.34 1.20 -14.28
C SER A 38 15.31 2.16 -14.98
N ALA A 39 16.13 1.61 -15.88
CA ALA A 39 17.07 2.38 -16.69
C ALA A 39 16.38 3.25 -17.76
N VAL A 40 15.08 3.06 -17.98
CA VAL A 40 14.28 3.84 -18.93
C VAL A 40 14.04 5.24 -18.38
N PRO A 41 14.49 6.31 -19.07
CA PRO A 41 14.26 7.68 -18.64
C PRO A 41 12.76 7.96 -18.45
N GLY A 42 12.40 8.62 -17.35
CA GLY A 42 11.02 9.01 -17.06
C GLY A 42 10.12 7.89 -16.50
N PHE A 43 10.58 6.64 -16.42
CA PHE A 43 9.76 5.53 -15.91
C PHE A 43 9.38 5.72 -14.43
N VAL A 44 10.35 6.07 -13.59
CA VAL A 44 10.13 6.33 -12.16
C VAL A 44 9.16 7.48 -11.93
N PRO A 45 9.35 8.70 -12.47
CA PRO A 45 8.41 9.79 -12.24
C PRO A 45 7.01 9.51 -12.81
N ALA A 46 6.90 8.88 -13.98
CA ALA A 46 5.60 8.48 -14.54
C ALA A 46 4.88 7.48 -13.62
N GLY A 47 5.59 6.44 -13.16
CA GLY A 47 5.07 5.47 -12.19
C GLY A 47 4.65 6.12 -10.88
N SER A 48 5.43 7.07 -10.36
CA SER A 48 5.09 7.82 -9.14
C SER A 48 3.81 8.65 -9.31
N VAL A 49 3.64 9.34 -10.44
CA VAL A 49 2.42 10.11 -10.74
C VAL A 49 1.20 9.18 -10.79
N LEU A 50 1.32 8.03 -11.45
CA LEU A 50 0.25 7.04 -11.51
C LEU A 50 -0.09 6.48 -10.13
N ALA A 51 0.90 6.16 -9.30
CA ALA A 51 0.69 5.64 -7.95
C ALA A 51 -0.01 6.68 -7.04
N VAL A 52 0.44 7.94 -7.06
CA VAL A 52 -0.17 9.03 -6.29
C VAL A 52 -1.60 9.30 -6.79
N GLY A 53 -1.81 9.32 -8.11
CA GLY A 53 -3.13 9.50 -8.70
C GLY A 53 -4.11 8.38 -8.31
N ALA A 54 -3.67 7.13 -8.36
CA ALA A 54 -4.49 5.99 -7.93
C ALA A 54 -4.83 6.05 -6.44
N ALA A 55 -3.87 6.43 -5.58
CA ALA A 55 -4.11 6.62 -4.15
C ALA A 55 -5.11 7.75 -3.89
N ALA A 56 -5.01 8.87 -4.61
CA ALA A 56 -5.96 9.97 -4.50
C ALA A 56 -7.39 9.56 -4.90
N ILE A 57 -7.55 8.78 -5.98
CA ILE A 57 -8.84 8.23 -6.40
C ILE A 57 -9.41 7.29 -5.33
N LEU A 58 -8.58 6.39 -4.79
CA LEU A 58 -8.99 5.45 -3.75
C LEU A 58 -9.43 6.16 -2.46
N LEU A 59 -8.80 7.28 -2.11
CA LEU A 59 -9.17 8.10 -0.94
C LEU A 59 -10.40 8.98 -1.17
N HIS A 60 -10.75 9.26 -2.43
CA HIS A 60 -11.95 10.01 -2.78
C HIS A 60 -13.22 9.15 -2.79
N ALA A 61 -13.08 7.87 -3.15
CA ALA A 61 -14.16 6.89 -3.19
C ALA A 61 -14.65 6.51 -1.78
#